data_AF-A0A8D4B9X2-F1
#
_entry.id   AF-A0A8D4B9X2-F1
#
_cell.length_a   1.000
_cell.length_b   1.000
_cell.length_c   1.000
_cell.angle_alpha   90.00
_cell.angle_beta   90.00
_cell.angle_gamma   90.00
#
_symmetry.space_group_name_H-M   'P 1'
#
loop_
_entity.id
_entity.type
_entity.pdbx_description
1 polymer ?
#
loop_
_entity_poly.entity_id
_entity_poly.type
_entity_poly.pdbx_seq_one_letter_code
_entity_poly.pdbx_strand_id
1 'polypeptide(L)'
;MSRRTNRSAARPRSGRTRVVAAALTGALAVVTLTGCAGFAYQEDICGGGEYPVLSVGGTGSACVPDAEEPPAGYARYPEGKVPQQVDDKWDVYWDTHTLDKDGNTVVAPDAA
;
A
#
# COMPACT_ATOMS: atom_id res chain seq x y z
N MET A 1 52.11 -33.57 -66.79
CA MET A 1 51.72 -32.35 -66.07
C MET A 1 50.75 -31.52 -66.91
N SER A 2 49.65 -31.09 -66.27
CA SER A 2 48.70 -30.05 -66.65
C SER A 2 47.87 -30.17 -67.94
N ARG A 3 46.61 -30.61 -67.78
CA ARG A 3 45.49 -30.07 -68.57
C ARG A 3 44.27 -29.76 -67.69
N ARG A 4 43.97 -28.46 -67.67
CA ARG A 4 42.66 -27.83 -67.85
C ARG A 4 41.59 -28.10 -66.77
N THR A 5 41.43 -27.07 -65.94
CA THR A 5 40.23 -26.72 -65.18
C THR A 5 38.94 -26.93 -65.97
N ASN A 6 37.97 -27.61 -65.36
CA ASN A 6 36.57 -27.41 -65.71
C ASN A 6 35.78 -27.16 -64.42
N ARG A 7 35.31 -25.92 -64.26
CA ARG A 7 34.31 -25.56 -63.27
C ARG A 7 32.97 -26.08 -63.79
N SER A 8 32.35 -27.01 -63.08
CA SER A 8 30.93 -27.28 -63.19
C SER A 8 30.24 -26.69 -61.97
N ALA A 9 29.64 -25.52 -62.16
CA ALA A 9 28.64 -25.00 -61.24
C ALA A 9 27.32 -25.75 -61.52
N ALA A 10 26.85 -26.51 -60.53
CA ALA A 10 25.46 -26.96 -60.46
C ALA A 10 24.91 -26.51 -59.11
N ARG A 11 23.96 -25.58 -59.19
CA ARG A 11 23.21 -24.96 -58.09
C ARG A 11 22.00 -25.86 -57.74
N PRO A 12 21.12 -25.41 -56.83
CA PRO A 12 21.00 -25.79 -55.44
C PRO A 12 20.15 -27.06 -55.23
N ARG A 13 20.48 -27.89 -54.22
CA ARG A 13 19.53 -28.90 -53.73
C ARG A 13 18.60 -28.21 -52.73
N SER A 14 17.40 -27.88 -53.18
CA SER A 14 16.26 -27.46 -52.39
C SER A 14 15.83 -28.59 -51.44
N GLY A 15 16.63 -28.79 -50.39
CA GLY A 15 16.33 -29.70 -49.29
C GLY A 15 15.41 -29.02 -48.30
N ARG A 16 14.11 -29.36 -48.40
CA ARG A 16 13.08 -29.20 -47.37
C ARG A 16 13.61 -29.55 -45.98
N THR A 17 14.12 -28.56 -45.26
CA THR A 17 14.60 -28.65 -43.87
C THR A 17 14.88 -27.20 -43.47
N ARG A 18 14.19 -26.55 -42.55
CA ARG A 18 13.43 -26.99 -41.39
C ARG A 18 12.27 -26.01 -41.24
N VAL A 19 11.04 -26.51 -41.31
CA VAL A 19 9.92 -25.86 -40.61
C VAL A 19 10.24 -25.96 -39.11
N VAL A 20 9.75 -24.98 -38.34
CA VAL A 20 9.89 -24.82 -36.89
C VAL A 20 11.11 -23.99 -36.47
N ALA A 21 11.06 -22.69 -36.76
CA ALA A 21 11.72 -21.69 -35.93
C ALA A 21 10.67 -21.11 -34.97
N ALA A 22 10.68 -21.69 -33.76
CA ALA A 22 10.13 -21.23 -32.49
C ALA A 22 9.25 -19.96 -32.50
N ALA A 23 7.93 -20.16 -32.45
CA ALA A 23 7.00 -19.19 -31.89
C ALA A 23 6.87 -19.46 -30.38
N LEU A 24 7.72 -18.83 -29.57
CA LEU A 24 7.61 -18.81 -28.10
C LEU A 24 7.92 -17.39 -27.60
N THR A 25 7.08 -16.45 -28.00
CA THR A 25 7.00 -15.11 -27.39
C THR A 25 5.56 -14.89 -26.99
N GLY A 26 5.16 -15.46 -25.87
CA GLY A 26 3.80 -15.34 -25.35
C GLY A 26 3.75 -15.64 -23.87
N ALA A 27 3.16 -14.69 -23.13
CA ALA A 27 2.77 -14.75 -21.72
C ALA A 27 3.87 -14.55 -20.67
N LEU A 28 4.25 -13.29 -20.41
CA LEU A 28 4.75 -12.86 -19.09
C LEU A 28 4.43 -11.38 -18.80
N ALA A 29 3.23 -10.92 -19.17
CA ALA A 29 2.80 -9.53 -18.95
C ALA A 29 1.41 -9.41 -18.30
N VAL A 30 1.05 -10.32 -17.39
CA VAL A 30 -0.25 -10.25 -16.67
C VAL A 30 -0.10 -9.91 -15.18
N VAL A 31 1.11 -9.97 -14.61
CA VAL A 31 1.31 -9.71 -13.17
C VAL A 31 1.37 -8.21 -12.82
N THR A 32 1.45 -7.31 -13.80
CA THR A 32 1.54 -5.87 -13.54
C THR A 32 0.20 -5.15 -13.43
N LEU A 33 -0.93 -5.82 -13.69
CA LEU A 33 -2.27 -5.20 -13.66
C LEU A 33 -2.98 -5.34 -12.31
N THR A 34 -2.45 -6.12 -11.38
CA THR A 34 -2.86 -6.08 -9.97
C THR A 34 -2.00 -5.04 -9.26
N GLY A 35 -2.16 -3.76 -9.60
CA GLY A 35 -1.51 -2.67 -8.89
C GLY A 35 -1.83 -2.79 -7.40
N CYS A 36 -0.82 -3.09 -6.58
CA CYS A 36 -0.79 -3.11 -5.11
C CYS A 36 -2.01 -3.63 -4.32
N ALA A 37 -2.95 -4.36 -4.93
CA ALA A 37 -4.19 -4.81 -4.26
C ALA A 37 -3.96 -5.85 -3.14
N GLY A 38 -2.71 -6.24 -2.90
CA GLY A 38 -2.30 -7.15 -1.82
C GLY A 38 -1.31 -6.55 -0.81
N PHE A 39 -0.92 -5.28 -0.95
CA PHE A 39 -0.16 -4.58 0.09
C PHE A 39 -1.17 -3.83 0.96
N ALA A 40 -1.57 -4.44 2.09
CA ALA A 40 -2.25 -3.71 3.14
C ALA A 40 -1.26 -2.68 3.69
N TYR A 41 -1.38 -1.45 3.23
CA TYR A 41 -0.63 -0.32 3.78
C TYR A 41 -1.36 0.10 5.05
N GLN A 42 -0.63 0.12 6.17
CA GLN A 42 -1.16 0.49 7.47
C GLN A 42 -0.30 1.65 7.96
N GLU A 43 -0.95 2.78 8.22
CA GLU A 43 -0.33 4.05 8.55
C GLU A 43 -0.52 4.35 10.04
N ASP A 44 0.55 4.74 10.74
CA ASP A 44 0.44 5.16 12.13
C ASP A 44 -0.39 6.46 12.21
N ILE A 45 -1.19 6.62 13.26
CA ILE A 45 -2.01 7.84 13.46
C ILE A 45 -1.12 9.08 13.63
N CYS A 46 -0.01 8.92 14.33
CA CYS A 46 0.96 9.99 14.59
C CYS A 46 2.37 9.55 14.19
N GLY A 47 3.24 10.53 13.95
CA GLY A 47 4.64 10.26 13.69
C GLY A 47 5.38 9.71 14.92
N GLY A 48 6.58 9.18 14.70
CA GLY A 48 7.44 8.75 15.80
C GLY A 48 7.82 9.92 16.71
N GLY A 49 7.64 9.75 18.02
CA GLY A 49 7.90 10.80 19.03
C GLY A 49 6.68 11.68 19.36
N GLU A 50 5.52 11.32 18.81
CA GLU A 50 4.24 11.96 19.09
C GLU A 50 3.22 10.92 19.57
N TYR A 51 2.23 11.38 20.33
CA TYR A 51 1.09 10.58 20.73
C TYR A 51 -0.22 11.25 20.32
N PRO A 52 -1.26 10.47 20.00
CA PRO A 52 -2.55 11.01 19.63
C PRO A 52 -3.31 11.51 20.86
N VAL A 53 -4.04 12.61 20.69
CA VAL A 53 -5.00 13.17 21.65
C VAL A 53 -6.36 13.32 20.99
N LEU A 54 -7.43 13.20 21.77
CA LEU A 54 -8.80 13.43 21.28
C LEU A 54 -9.35 14.77 21.74
N SER A 55 -10.14 15.39 20.87
CA SER A 55 -10.95 16.57 21.18
C SER A 55 -12.01 16.20 22.21
N VAL A 56 -12.17 17.03 23.24
CA VAL A 56 -13.24 16.87 24.23
C VAL A 56 -14.55 17.41 23.64
N GLY A 57 -15.56 16.56 23.53
CA GLY A 57 -16.88 16.92 23.02
C GLY A 57 -17.03 16.87 21.50
N GLY A 58 -16.09 16.27 20.77
CA GLY A 58 -16.17 16.01 19.33
C GLY A 58 -15.25 14.86 18.89
N THR A 59 -15.30 14.48 17.61
CA THR A 59 -14.56 13.31 17.08
C THR A 59 -13.12 13.62 16.64
N GLY A 60 -12.74 14.90 16.59
CA GLY A 60 -11.41 15.30 16.12
C GLY A 60 -10.26 14.79 16.98
N SER A 61 -9.10 14.60 16.37
CA SER A 61 -7.85 14.20 17.02
C SER A 61 -6.69 15.12 16.62
N ALA A 62 -5.57 15.03 17.34
CA ALA A 62 -4.32 15.71 17.01
C ALA A 62 -3.12 14.88 17.50
N CYS A 63 -1.93 15.17 16.97
CA CYS A 63 -0.67 14.59 17.43
C CYS A 63 0.08 15.62 18.29
N VAL A 64 0.57 15.16 19.44
CA VAL A 64 1.30 15.99 20.41
C VAL A 64 2.66 15.33 20.69
N PRO A 65 3.77 16.09 20.75
CA PRO A 65 5.07 15.52 21.10
C PRO A 65 5.04 14.83 22.47
N ASP A 66 5.72 13.69 22.63
CA ASP A 66 5.69 12.86 23.85
C ASP A 66 6.00 13.61 25.16
N ALA A 67 6.82 14.66 25.08
CA ALA A 67 7.23 15.47 26.22
C ALA A 67 6.25 16.61 26.57
N GLU A 68 5.21 16.84 25.77
CA GLU A 68 4.27 17.95 25.92
C GLU A 68 2.91 17.48 26.46
N GLU A 69 2.22 18.38 27.17
CA GLU A 69 0.84 18.15 27.61
C GLU A 69 -0.14 18.41 26.46
N PRO A 70 -1.33 17.76 26.46
CA PRO A 70 -2.36 18.04 25.48
C PRO A 70 -2.75 19.53 25.48
N PRO A 71 -2.97 20.14 24.30
CA PRO A 71 -3.45 21.51 24.21
C PRO A 71 -4.86 21.64 24.81
N ALA A 72 -5.25 22.87 25.15
CA ALA A 72 -6.58 23.14 25.70
C ALA A 72 -7.69 22.65 24.75
N GLY A 73 -8.69 21.96 25.30
CA GLY A 73 -9.78 21.35 24.53
C GLY A 73 -9.48 19.92 24.05
N TYR A 74 -8.27 19.41 24.27
CA TYR A 74 -7.90 18.02 24.00
C TYR A 74 -7.59 17.26 25.29
N ALA A 75 -7.72 15.95 25.24
CA ALA A 75 -7.38 15.04 26.32
C ALA A 75 -6.57 13.86 25.80
N ARG A 76 -5.92 13.13 26.73
CA ARG A 76 -5.37 11.81 26.41
C ARG A 76 -6.51 10.81 26.27
N TYR A 77 -6.36 9.87 25.34
CA TYR A 77 -7.27 8.73 25.24
C TYR A 77 -7.26 7.90 26.54
N PRO A 78 -8.39 7.29 26.92
CA PRO A 78 -8.43 6.34 28.02
C PRO A 78 -7.43 5.19 27.80
N GLU A 79 -6.89 4.66 28.90
CA GLU A 79 -5.93 3.56 28.86
C GLU A 79 -6.50 2.36 28.09
N GLY A 80 -5.69 1.80 27.19
CA GLY A 80 -6.10 0.68 26.33
C GLY A 80 -7.10 1.02 25.23
N LYS A 81 -7.46 2.31 25.06
CA LYS A 81 -8.36 2.83 24.02
C LYS A 81 -7.70 3.86 23.10
N VAL A 82 -6.38 3.78 22.96
CA VAL A 82 -5.58 4.71 22.15
C VAL A 82 -5.52 4.17 20.72
N PRO A 83 -5.91 4.94 19.69
CA PRO A 83 -5.69 4.56 18.31
C PRO A 83 -4.18 4.57 18.02
N GLN A 84 -3.70 3.58 17.28
CA GLN A 84 -2.30 3.40 16.91
C GLN A 84 -2.12 3.53 15.40
N GLN A 85 -3.03 2.93 14.65
CA GLN A 85 -3.00 2.88 13.19
C GLN A 85 -4.33 3.39 12.63
N VAL A 86 -4.28 4.01 11.45
CA VAL A 86 -5.46 4.36 10.67
C VAL A 86 -6.32 3.12 10.44
N ASP A 87 -7.63 3.28 10.62
CA ASP A 87 -8.67 2.24 10.54
C ASP A 87 -8.52 1.11 11.58
N ASP A 88 -7.72 1.30 12.63
CA ASP A 88 -7.71 0.35 13.73
C ASP A 88 -9.00 0.41 14.55
N LYS A 89 -9.16 -0.57 15.46
CA LYS A 89 -10.34 -0.69 16.30
C LYS A 89 -10.70 0.61 17.03
N TRP A 90 -9.70 1.34 17.51
CA TRP A 90 -9.90 2.54 18.30
C TRP A 90 -10.08 3.76 17.41
N ASP A 91 -9.38 3.85 16.28
CA ASP A 91 -9.61 4.90 15.29
C ASP A 91 -11.08 4.94 14.87
N VAL A 92 -11.60 3.79 14.42
CA VAL A 92 -13.00 3.63 14.01
C VAL A 92 -13.99 3.83 15.17
N TYR A 93 -13.61 3.47 16.40
CA TYR A 93 -14.49 3.68 17.56
C TYR A 93 -14.70 5.18 17.85
N TRP A 94 -13.63 5.96 17.74
CA TRP A 94 -13.63 7.38 18.06
C TRP A 94 -14.24 8.26 16.94
N ASP A 95 -14.49 7.71 15.75
CA ASP A 95 -15.28 8.36 14.69
C ASP A 95 -16.71 8.73 15.12
N THR A 96 -17.23 8.10 16.18
CA THR A 96 -18.59 8.34 16.69
C THR A 96 -18.64 8.62 18.18
N HIS A 97 -17.50 8.58 18.87
CA HIS A 97 -17.42 8.73 20.32
C HIS A 97 -16.44 9.84 20.68
N THR A 98 -16.58 10.36 21.89
CA THR A 98 -15.68 11.37 22.46
C THR A 98 -15.69 11.28 23.99
N LEU A 99 -14.90 12.13 24.64
CA LEU A 99 -15.01 12.38 26.07
C LEU A 99 -15.86 13.62 26.32
N ASP A 100 -16.76 13.56 27.31
CA ASP A 100 -17.40 14.75 27.86
C ASP A 100 -16.44 15.53 28.79
N LYS A 101 -16.88 16.70 29.26
CA LYS A 101 -16.13 17.56 30.19
C LYS A 101 -15.74 16.88 31.52
N ASP A 102 -16.42 15.78 31.87
CA ASP A 102 -16.20 15.03 33.11
C ASP A 102 -15.32 13.79 32.86
N GLY A 103 -14.88 13.57 31.60
CA GLY A 103 -14.03 12.45 31.20
C GLY A 103 -14.79 11.16 30.91
N ASN A 104 -16.12 11.19 30.79
CA ASN A 104 -16.91 10.01 30.42
C ASN A 104 -16.93 9.85 28.90
N THR A 105 -16.87 8.61 28.43
CA THR A 105 -17.06 8.31 27.00
C THR A 105 -18.54 8.44 26.63
N VAL A 106 -18.83 9.29 25.64
CA VAL A 106 -20.17 9.56 25.12
C VAL A 106 -20.17 9.47 23.59
N VAL A 107 -21.34 9.37 22.97
CA VAL A 107 -21.48 9.55 21.52
C VAL A 107 -21.21 11.02 21.19
N ALA A 108 -20.42 11.26 20.15
CA ALA A 108 -20.03 12.60 19.78
C ALA A 108 -21.23 13.38 19.20
N PRO A 109 -21.45 14.65 19.60
CA PRO A 109 -22.60 15.44 19.15
C PRO A 109 -22.62 15.71 17.63
N ASP A 110 -21.44 15.68 17.01
CA ASP A 110 -21.15 15.90 15.60
C ASP A 110 -21.21 14.62 14.75
N ALA A 111 -21.45 13.46 15.36
CA ALA A 111 -21.64 12.20 14.64
C ALA A 111 -23.05 12.02 14.05
N ALA A 112 -23.88 13.06 14.05
CA ALA A 112 -25.31 13.06 13.68
C ALA A 112 -25.59 13.68 12.31
#